data_AF-A0A4Y2GBS7-F1
#
_entry.id   AF-A0A4Y2GBS7-F1
#
_cell.length_a   1.000
_cell.length_b   1.000
_cell.length_c   1.000
_cell.angle_alpha   90.00
_cell.angle_beta   90.00
_cell.angle_gamma   90.00
#
_symmetry.space_group_name_H-M   'P 1'
#
loop_
_entity.id
_entity.type
_entity.pdbx_description
1 polymer ?
#
loop_
_entity_poly.entity_id
_entity_poly.type
_entity_poly.pdbx_seq_one_letter_code
_entity_poly.pdbx_strand_id
1 'polypeptide(L)'
;MDKLSPRLQRMVLELFKDNFQLRHVPGKNLCVADTLSRNPLKCREDTRFLEAGAAVIHTVLTASNEKTEILKKATKDDHVQNLIRKYIEEGWTENFKEVSEKAKPFWDKKAELHFYNELIF
;
A
#
# COMPACT_ATOMS: atom_id res chain seq x y z
N MET A 1 15.36 -11.28 -2.40
CA MET A 1 14.13 -10.50 -2.11
C MET A 1 14.46 -9.19 -1.43
N ASP A 2 15.43 -9.16 -0.52
CA ASP A 2 15.74 -8.04 0.39
C ASP A 2 16.20 -6.72 -0.26
N LYS A 3 16.49 -6.74 -1.57
CA LYS A 3 16.85 -5.53 -2.36
C LYS A 3 15.65 -4.86 -3.04
N LEU A 4 14.47 -5.49 -2.99
CA LEU A 4 13.24 -4.96 -3.58
C LEU A 4 12.45 -4.17 -2.54
N SER A 5 11.78 -3.09 -2.94
CA SER A 5 10.85 -2.39 -2.07
C SER A 5 9.69 -3.33 -1.65
N PRO A 6 9.06 -3.13 -0.48
CA PRO A 6 7.93 -3.96 -0.05
C PRO A 6 6.82 -4.09 -1.10
N ARG A 7 6.53 -3.00 -1.84
CA ARG A 7 5.57 -3.00 -2.96
C ARG A 7 6.00 -3.95 -4.09
N LEU A 8 7.28 -3.95 -4.46
CA LEU A 8 7.80 -4.85 -5.49
C LEU A 8 7.87 -6.29 -5.00
N GLN A 9 8.21 -6.53 -3.73
CA GLN A 9 8.11 -7.87 -3.13
C GLN A 9 6.69 -8.42 -3.22
N ARG A 10 5.67 -7.56 -3.01
CA ARG A 10 4.23 -7.90 -3.17
C ARG A 10 3.90 -8.32 -4.58
N MET A 11 4.24 -7.47 -5.53
CA MET A 11 4.00 -7.75 -6.94
C MET A 11 4.67 -9.06 -7.38
N VAL A 12 5.90 -9.33 -6.92
CA VAL A 12 6.61 -10.58 -7.25
C VAL A 12 5.92 -11.80 -6.63
N LEU A 13 5.49 -11.73 -5.36
CA LEU A 13 4.80 -12.85 -4.72
C LEU A 13 3.43 -13.14 -5.36
N GLU A 14 2.68 -12.11 -5.74
CA GLU A 14 1.39 -12.27 -6.43
C GLU A 14 1.54 -12.91 -7.81
N LEU A 15 2.59 -12.53 -8.54
CA LEU A 15 2.89 -13.05 -9.87
C LEU A 15 3.67 -14.38 -9.83
N PHE A 16 4.11 -14.84 -8.65
CA PHE A 16 4.93 -16.05 -8.52
C PHE A 16 4.23 -17.33 -9.02
N LYS A 17 2.89 -17.32 -9.01
CA LYS A 17 2.06 -18.42 -9.54
C LYS A 17 2.11 -18.52 -11.07
N ASP A 18 2.50 -17.45 -11.75
CA ASP A 18 2.48 -17.34 -13.19
C ASP A 18 3.92 -17.41 -13.73
N ASN A 19 4.11 -18.10 -14.85
CA ASN A 19 5.39 -18.06 -15.55
C ASN A 19 5.41 -16.87 -16.52
N PHE A 20 6.07 -15.78 -16.15
CA PHE A 20 6.12 -14.55 -16.94
C PHE A 20 7.54 -14.05 -17.15
N GLN A 21 7.71 -13.22 -18.19
CA GLN A 21 8.95 -12.50 -18.45
C GLN A 21 8.73 -11.00 -18.36
N LEU A 22 9.43 -10.33 -17.43
CA LEU A 22 9.39 -8.89 -17.27
C LEU A 22 10.32 -8.23 -18.30
N ARG A 23 9.79 -7.32 -19.13
CA ARG A 23 10.57 -6.52 -20.08
C ARG A 23 10.17 -5.06 -20.01
N HIS A 24 11.15 -4.17 -20.13
CA HIS A 24 10.89 -2.73 -20.28
C HIS A 24 10.30 -2.45 -21.67
N VAL A 25 9.22 -1.67 -21.71
CA VAL A 25 8.58 -1.20 -22.94
C VAL A 25 8.67 0.32 -22.97
N PRO A 26 9.23 0.95 -24.02
CA PRO A 26 9.26 2.40 -24.14
C PRO A 26 7.86 3.01 -24.18
N GLY A 27 7.68 4.19 -23.56
CA GLY A 27 6.37 4.87 -23.44
C GLY A 27 5.62 5.06 -24.76
N LYS A 28 6.33 5.32 -25.87
CA LYS A 28 5.73 5.45 -27.21
C LYS A 28 4.96 4.21 -27.68
N ASN A 29 5.28 3.03 -27.13
CA ASN A 29 4.62 1.76 -27.47
C ASN A 29 3.58 1.34 -26.41
N LEU A 30 3.36 2.15 -25.36
CA LEU A 30 2.44 1.88 -24.24
C LEU A 30 1.09 2.61 -24.38
N CYS A 31 0.77 3.16 -25.56
CA CYS A 31 -0.38 4.04 -25.79
C CYS A 31 -1.71 3.44 -25.28
N VAL A 32 -1.97 2.15 -25.53
CA VAL A 32 -3.20 1.49 -25.07
C VAL A 32 -3.28 1.43 -23.55
N ALA A 33 -2.21 0.96 -22.89
CA ALA A 33 -2.17 0.85 -21.43
C ALA A 33 -2.20 2.22 -20.75
N ASP A 34 -1.50 3.23 -21.31
CA ASP A 34 -1.50 4.61 -20.80
C ASP A 34 -2.90 5.25 -20.95
N THR A 35 -3.61 5.00 -22.05
CA THR A 35 -4.97 5.51 -22.23
C THR A 35 -5.94 4.88 -21.22
N LEU A 36 -5.86 3.57 -21.02
CA LEU A 36 -6.73 2.86 -20.07
C LEU A 36 -6.44 3.26 -18.62
N SER A 37 -5.17 3.47 -18.26
CA SER A 37 -4.81 3.88 -16.89
C SER A 37 -5.22 5.32 -16.57
N ARG A 38 -5.30 6.20 -17.59
CA ARG A 38 -5.78 7.59 -17.45
C ARG A 38 -7.30 7.73 -17.46
N ASN A 39 -8.02 6.73 -17.97
CA ASN A 39 -9.49 6.74 -18.00
C ASN A 39 -10.09 5.47 -17.35
N PRO A 40 -9.87 5.28 -16.04
CA PRO A 40 -10.41 4.14 -15.33
C PRO A 40 -11.94 4.21 -15.28
N LEU A 41 -12.59 3.07 -15.46
CA LEU A 41 -14.03 2.95 -15.22
C LEU A 41 -14.29 3.12 -13.72
N LYS A 42 -15.39 3.80 -13.36
CA LYS A 42 -15.90 3.83 -11.99
C LYS A 42 -16.51 2.47 -11.62
N CYS A 43 -15.67 1.47 -11.48
CA CYS A 43 -16.05 0.15 -10.96
C CYS A 43 -15.55 0.05 -9.52
N ARG A 44 -16.29 -0.67 -8.67
CA ARG A 44 -15.82 -1.01 -7.33
C ARG A 44 -14.72 -2.05 -7.51
N GLU A 45 -13.46 -1.62 -7.50
CA GLU A 45 -12.32 -2.54 -7.57
C GLU A 45 -12.40 -3.52 -6.40
N ASP A 46 -12.24 -4.81 -6.70
CA ASP A 46 -12.15 -5.84 -5.68
C ASP A 46 -10.74 -5.86 -5.10
N THR A 47 -10.45 -4.91 -4.20
CA THR A 47 -9.13 -4.71 -3.59
C THR A 47 -8.76 -5.80 -2.58
N ARG A 48 -9.68 -6.72 -2.27
CA ARG A 48 -9.46 -7.84 -1.34
C ARG A 48 -8.21 -8.67 -1.69
N PHE A 49 -7.90 -8.80 -2.98
CA PHE A 49 -6.71 -9.52 -3.43
C PHE A 49 -5.40 -8.76 -3.10
N LEU A 50 -5.38 -7.43 -3.29
CA LEU A 50 -4.24 -6.57 -2.95
C LEU A 50 -4.00 -6.49 -1.43
N GLU A 51 -5.09 -6.52 -0.66
CA GLU A 51 -5.06 -6.59 0.82
C GLU A 51 -4.52 -7.94 1.32
N ALA A 52 -4.88 -9.05 0.66
CA ALA A 52 -4.36 -10.38 1.00
C ALA A 52 -2.86 -10.52 0.65
N GLY A 53 -2.39 -9.94 -0.45
CA GLY A 53 -0.95 -9.88 -0.78
C GLY A 53 -0.16 -9.03 0.23
N ALA A 54 -0.77 -7.96 0.75
CA ALA A 54 -0.22 -7.17 1.84
C ALA A 54 -0.03 -7.98 3.12
N ALA A 55 -1.08 -8.71 3.49
CA ALA A 55 -1.12 -9.53 4.68
C ALA A 55 0.07 -10.50 4.77
N VAL A 56 0.37 -11.21 3.68
CA VAL A 56 1.39 -12.26 3.63
C VAL A 56 2.80 -11.68 3.78
N ILE A 57 3.10 -10.54 3.16
CA ILE A 57 4.43 -9.93 3.28
C ILE A 57 4.67 -9.38 4.67
N HIS A 58 3.67 -8.72 5.25
CA HIS A 58 3.82 -8.14 6.59
C HIS A 58 3.84 -9.21 7.69
N THR A 59 3.05 -10.29 7.57
CA THR A 59 3.12 -11.42 8.53
C THR A 59 4.40 -12.25 8.39
N VAL A 60 4.93 -12.44 7.19
CA VAL A 60 6.18 -13.20 6.98
C VAL A 60 7.42 -12.39 7.39
N LEU A 61 7.39 -11.05 7.28
CA LEU A 61 8.58 -10.20 7.49
C LEU A 61 8.59 -9.43 8.81
N THR A 62 7.46 -9.24 9.51
CA THR A 62 7.43 -8.39 10.71
C THR A 62 6.82 -9.05 11.94
N ALA A 63 7.72 -9.35 12.88
CA ALA A 63 7.51 -9.57 14.31
C ALA A 63 6.77 -10.84 14.76
N SER A 64 7.17 -11.40 15.91
CA SER A 64 6.47 -12.52 16.57
C SER A 64 5.07 -12.09 17.03
N ASN A 65 4.14 -13.05 17.18
CA ASN A 65 2.77 -12.80 17.62
C ASN A 65 2.67 -11.95 18.91
N GLU A 66 3.63 -12.08 19.82
CA GLU A 66 3.66 -11.28 21.05
C GLU A 66 3.98 -9.80 20.78
N LYS A 67 4.93 -9.54 19.86
CA LYS A 67 5.35 -8.18 19.50
C LYS A 67 4.28 -7.46 18.67
N THR A 68 3.56 -8.18 17.82
CA THR A 68 2.45 -7.60 17.06
C THR A 68 1.32 -7.14 17.99
N GLU A 69 0.99 -7.91 19.03
CA GLU A 69 -0.02 -7.50 20.02
C GLU A 69 0.40 -6.28 20.85
N ILE A 70 1.70 -6.16 21.19
CA ILE A 70 2.23 -4.94 21.84
C ILE A 70 2.08 -3.73 20.91
N LEU A 71 2.45 -3.87 19.64
CA LEU A 71 2.33 -2.80 18.64
C LEU A 71 0.87 -2.37 18.44
N LYS A 72 -0.06 -3.32 18.39
CA LYS A 72 -1.50 -3.02 18.27
C LYS A 72 -1.99 -2.18 19.44
N LYS A 73 -1.63 -2.56 20.67
CA LYS A 73 -1.99 -1.80 21.88
C LYS A 73 -1.41 -0.39 21.84
N ALA A 74 -0.12 -0.25 21.52
CA ALA A 74 0.52 1.06 21.43
C ALA A 74 -0.06 1.94 20.32
N THR A 75 -0.47 1.34 19.20
CA THR A 75 -1.02 2.06 18.03
C THR A 75 -2.44 2.54 18.26
N LYS A 76 -3.24 1.84 19.07
CA LYS A 76 -4.66 2.16 19.30
C LYS A 76 -4.86 3.54 19.93
N ASP A 77 -3.98 3.92 20.85
CA ASP A 77 -4.08 5.18 21.60
C ASP A 77 -3.35 6.34 20.91
N ASP A 78 -2.63 6.08 19.81
CA ASP A 78 -1.87 7.12 19.10
C ASP A 78 -2.77 7.91 18.13
N HIS A 79 -2.95 9.19 18.43
CA HIS A 79 -3.74 10.12 17.62
C HIS A 79 -3.21 10.31 16.20
N VAL A 80 -1.89 10.22 15.98
CA VAL A 80 -1.27 10.34 14.65
C VAL A 80 -1.58 9.10 13.82
N GLN A 81 -1.42 7.91 14.41
CA GLN A 81 -1.76 6.65 13.74
C GLN A 81 -3.24 6.60 13.33
N ASN A 82 -4.15 7.01 14.22
CA ASN A 82 -5.58 7.06 13.91
C ASN A 82 -5.90 8.08 12.79
N LEU A 83 -5.18 9.21 12.75
CA LEU A 83 -5.30 10.19 11.67
C LEU A 83 -4.82 9.63 10.33
N ILE A 84 -3.68 8.94 10.30
CA ILE A 84 -3.17 8.31 9.07
C ILE A 84 -4.11 7.19 8.61
N ARG A 85 -4.63 6.38 9.52
CA ARG A 85 -5.65 5.36 9.22
C ARG A 85 -6.83 5.98 8.49
N LYS A 86 -7.36 7.09 9.01
CA LYS A 86 -8.48 7.81 8.39
C LYS A 86 -8.15 8.26 6.96
N TYR A 87 -6.96 8.79 6.72
CA TYR A 87 -6.53 9.15 5.36
C TYR A 87 -6.33 7.95 4.42
N ILE A 88 -5.96 6.78 4.95
CA ILE A 88 -5.88 5.54 4.16
C ILE A 88 -7.28 5.06 3.77
N GLU A 89 -8.24 5.07 4.71
CA GLU A 89 -9.60 4.56 4.51
C GLU A 89 -10.50 5.51 3.70
N GLU A 90 -10.46 6.81 4.01
CA GLU A 90 -11.31 7.84 3.36
C GLU A 90 -10.63 8.50 2.16
N GLY A 91 -9.33 8.28 1.99
CA GLY A 91 -8.51 8.94 0.99
C GLY A 91 -7.77 10.16 1.54
N TRP A 92 -6.63 10.44 0.92
CA TRP A 92 -5.84 11.64 1.21
C TRP A 92 -6.48 12.87 0.56
N THR A 93 -6.26 14.05 1.14
CA THR A 93 -6.67 15.32 0.51
C THR A 93 -6.01 15.48 -0.85
N GLU A 94 -6.62 16.26 -1.76
CA GLU A 94 -6.03 16.48 -3.08
C GLU A 94 -4.80 17.39 -2.99
N ASN A 95 -4.81 18.33 -2.05
CA ASN A 95 -3.73 19.30 -1.86
C ASN A 95 -2.91 19.01 -0.61
N PHE A 96 -1.58 19.04 -0.73
CA PHE A 96 -0.64 18.89 0.39
C PHE A 96 -0.85 19.93 1.50
N LYS A 97 -1.29 21.15 1.14
CA LYS A 97 -1.52 22.23 2.09
C LYS A 97 -2.70 21.95 3.04
N GLU A 98 -3.65 21.13 2.61
CA GLU A 98 -4.84 20.75 3.38
C GLU A 98 -4.57 19.56 4.32
N VAL A 99 -3.41 18.90 4.16
CA VAL A 99 -2.99 17.81 5.04
C VAL A 99 -2.63 18.38 6.40
N SER A 100 -3.18 17.76 7.44
CA SER A 100 -2.81 18.06 8.83
C SER A 100 -1.30 17.99 9.04
N GLU A 101 -0.73 18.93 9.80
CA GLU A 101 0.73 19.02 9.99
C GLU A 101 1.37 17.73 10.47
N LYS A 102 0.66 16.99 11.33
CA LYS A 102 1.13 15.70 11.87
C LYS A 102 1.17 14.59 10.80
N ALA A 103 0.37 14.71 9.74
CA ALA A 103 0.31 13.74 8.65
C ALA A 103 1.19 14.11 7.45
N LYS A 104 1.68 15.35 7.36
CA LYS A 104 2.57 15.80 6.28
C LYS A 104 3.82 14.91 6.08
N PRO A 105 4.51 14.41 7.13
CA PRO A 105 5.67 13.54 6.94
C PRO A 105 5.37 12.25 6.16
N PHE A 106 4.12 11.81 6.15
CA PHE A 106 3.66 10.58 5.52
C PHE A 106 3.15 10.79 4.09
N TRP A 107 2.98 12.04 3.66
CA TRP A 107 2.38 12.39 2.37
C TRP A 107 3.13 11.84 1.16
N ASP A 108 4.47 11.87 1.20
CA ASP A 108 5.31 11.38 0.11
C ASP A 108 5.22 9.86 -0.03
N LYS A 109 4.81 9.18 1.06
CA LYS A 109 4.66 7.74 1.16
C LYS A 109 3.21 7.27 1.17
N LYS A 110 2.25 8.16 0.93
CA LYS A 110 0.81 7.82 1.00
C LYS A 110 0.37 6.62 0.16
N ALA A 111 1.01 6.41 -1.00
CA ALA A 111 0.71 5.29 -1.90
C ALA A 111 1.37 3.96 -1.48
N GLU A 112 2.30 4.02 -0.52
CA GLU A 112 2.97 2.87 0.08
C GLU A 112 2.34 2.47 1.43
N LEU A 113 1.52 3.36 2.02
CA LEU A 113 0.90 3.14 3.32
C LEU A 113 -0.35 2.27 3.23
N HIS A 114 -0.44 1.28 4.11
CA HIS A 114 -1.58 0.36 4.14
C HIS A 114 -2.00 0.05 5.58
N PHE A 115 -3.32 -0.05 5.80
CA PHE A 115 -3.87 -0.49 7.08
C PHE A 115 -4.21 -1.99 7.00
N TYR A 116 -3.61 -2.79 7.87
CA TYR A 116 -3.83 -4.22 7.93
C TYR A 116 -3.70 -4.75 9.37
N ASN A 117 -4.63 -5.62 9.77
CA ASN A 117 -4.62 -6.27 11.10
C ASN A 117 -4.34 -5.28 12.24
N GLU A 118 -5.08 -4.16 12.25
CA GLU A 118 -5.00 -3.08 13.24
C GLU A 118 -3.69 -2.28 13.28
N LEU A 119 -2.81 -2.46 12.30
CA LEU A 119 -1.53 -1.77 12.18
C LEU A 119 -1.40 -1.05 10.83
N ILE A 120 -0.63 0.04 10.82
CA ILE A 120 -0.24 0.77 9.61
C ILE A 120 1.17 0.36 9.24
N PHE A 121 1.36 0.03 7.96
CA PHE A 121 2.64 -0.34 7.36
C PHE A 121 3.01 0.60 6.23
#